data_AF-A0A2V8FV68-F1
#
_entry.id   AF-A0A2V8FV68-F1
#
_cell.length_a   1.000
_cell.length_b   1.000
_cell.length_c   1.000
_cell.angle_alpha   90.00
_cell.angle_beta   90.00
_cell.angle_gamma   90.00
#
_symmetry.space_group_name_H-M   'P 1'
#
loop_
_entity.id
_entity.type
_entity.pdbx_description
1 polymer ?
#
loop_
_entity_poly.entity_id
_entity_poly.type
_entity_poly.pdbx_seq_one_letter_code
_entity_poly.pdbx_strand_id
1 'polypeptide(L)'
;MLKRFVIFTHRWLGVPLCLVFLLWFPSGIVMMYWGFPSVTAGDRLKRSPVLDPTTIVVPPEDAYAKLELEEPPRQTTVNSFNGRPVYRFRLAHGEAVVYADTGEERIDVSSEVMGRVAAAWSGQPLSEATVESLDEVDQWTLQGVFRDLSPLSKFSWPDGQQVYVSAETGEIAQYTTKTSRFWAYLGAIPHWMYFTPLRKHGPQWNAVVTWSSGIGTIAVCLGIVAGIWMYSPARIYRYEGVPSSIPYRGYKRWHMIFGLIFGIGAATWTFSGMLSMDPFPLSRNEPPGGGPDAGALLQRAVRAPLDVAAFASFPP
;
A
#
# COMPACT_ATOMS: atom_id res chain seq x y z
N MET A 1 24.00 -23.29 -31.58
CA MET A 1 24.47 -22.41 -30.49
C MET A 1 23.30 -21.79 -29.72
N LEU A 2 22.43 -21.01 -30.38
CA LEU A 2 21.32 -20.26 -29.73
C LEU A 2 20.38 -21.11 -28.84
N LYS A 3 19.89 -22.25 -29.33
CA LYS A 3 19.00 -23.13 -28.55
C LYS A 3 19.61 -23.60 -27.22
N ARG A 4 20.91 -23.93 -27.22
CA ARG A 4 21.63 -24.35 -26.01
C ARG A 4 21.78 -23.17 -25.03
N PHE A 5 22.08 -21.99 -25.55
CA PHE A 5 22.17 -20.77 -24.75
C PHE A 5 20.84 -20.42 -24.07
N VAL A 6 19.73 -20.39 -24.80
CA VAL A 6 18.39 -20.09 -24.24
C VAL A 6 18.02 -21.07 -23.12
N ILE A 7 18.21 -22.37 -23.34
CA ILE A 7 17.92 -23.41 -22.33
C ILE A 7 18.82 -23.23 -21.10
N PHE A 8 20.11 -22.97 -21.31
CA PHE A 8 21.07 -22.77 -20.23
C PHE A 8 20.70 -21.54 -19.38
N THR A 9 20.47 -20.40 -20.02
CA THR A 9 20.14 -19.14 -19.36
C THR A 9 18.80 -19.24 -18.61
N HIS A 10 17.75 -19.78 -19.23
CA HIS A 10 16.47 -20.00 -18.55
C HIS A 10 16.63 -20.90 -17.31
N ARG A 11 17.37 -22.00 -17.45
CA ARG A 11 17.60 -22.94 -16.34
C ARG A 11 18.27 -22.27 -15.16
N TRP A 12 19.33 -21.48 -15.39
CA TRP A 12 20.10 -20.88 -14.30
C TRP A 12 19.49 -19.61 -13.72
N LEU A 13 18.79 -18.80 -14.54
CA LEU A 13 17.96 -17.71 -14.01
C LEU A 13 16.78 -18.25 -13.21
N GLY A 14 16.20 -19.38 -13.63
CA GLY A 14 15.07 -20.00 -12.97
C GLY A 14 15.35 -20.50 -11.55
N VAL A 15 16.61 -20.83 -11.20
CA VAL A 15 16.96 -21.33 -9.85
C VAL A 15 16.73 -20.29 -8.75
N PRO A 16 17.29 -19.07 -8.79
CA PRO A 16 16.98 -18.05 -7.78
C PRO A 16 15.55 -17.51 -7.93
N LEU A 17 15.07 -17.34 -9.17
CA LEU A 17 13.74 -16.78 -9.42
C LEU A 17 12.62 -17.69 -8.92
N CYS A 18 12.80 -19.02 -8.92
CA CYS A 18 11.75 -19.91 -8.43
C CYS A 18 11.46 -19.71 -6.94
N LEU A 19 12.47 -19.35 -6.13
CA LEU A 19 12.27 -19.01 -4.72
C LEU A 19 11.47 -17.72 -4.57
N VAL A 20 11.79 -16.70 -5.37
CA VAL A 20 11.05 -15.44 -5.40
C VAL A 20 9.60 -15.68 -5.82
N PHE A 21 9.36 -16.40 -6.93
CA PHE A 21 8.02 -16.73 -7.38
C PHE A 21 7.24 -17.62 -6.40
N LEU A 22 7.91 -18.58 -5.73
CA LEU A 22 7.29 -19.43 -4.73
C LEU A 22 6.76 -18.63 -3.53
N LEU A 23 7.45 -17.55 -3.16
CA LEU A 23 7.00 -16.64 -2.11
C LEU A 23 5.98 -15.62 -2.62
N TRP A 24 6.21 -15.08 -3.83
CA TRP A 24 5.44 -13.98 -4.41
C TRP A 24 4.06 -14.42 -4.91
N PHE A 25 3.90 -15.60 -5.51
CA PHE A 25 2.61 -16.02 -6.06
C PHE A 25 1.56 -16.30 -4.97
N PRO A 26 1.84 -17.15 -3.95
CA PRO A 26 0.89 -17.42 -2.88
C PRO A 26 0.55 -16.17 -2.07
N SER A 27 1.50 -15.26 -1.89
CA SER A 27 1.26 -14.01 -1.19
C SER A 27 0.31 -13.06 -1.93
N GLY A 28 0.27 -13.14 -3.26
CA GLY A 28 -0.76 -12.49 -4.07
C GLY A 28 -2.17 -12.99 -3.77
N ILE A 29 -2.32 -14.30 -3.53
CA ILE A 29 -3.62 -14.88 -3.14
C ILE A 29 -4.01 -14.40 -1.74
N VAL A 30 -3.06 -14.39 -0.80
CA VAL A 30 -3.31 -13.91 0.58
C VAL A 30 -3.79 -12.45 0.57
N MET A 31 -3.18 -11.57 -0.24
CA MET A 31 -3.55 -10.15 -0.24
C MET A 31 -4.95 -9.86 -0.78
N MET A 32 -5.54 -10.77 -1.56
CA MET A 32 -6.93 -10.63 -2.01
C MET A 32 -7.91 -10.65 -0.83
N TYR A 33 -7.52 -11.29 0.29
CA TYR A 33 -8.33 -11.38 1.50
C TYR A 33 -7.80 -10.50 2.62
N TRP A 34 -6.48 -10.32 2.70
CA TRP A 34 -5.79 -9.58 3.77
C TRP A 34 -4.76 -8.62 3.21
N GLY A 35 -5.12 -7.35 3.13
CA GLY A 35 -4.20 -6.28 2.71
C GLY A 35 -3.14 -5.95 3.76
N PHE A 36 -2.27 -5.01 3.40
CA PHE A 36 -1.39 -4.35 4.37
C PHE A 36 -2.25 -3.60 5.41
N PRO A 37 -1.93 -3.66 6.72
CA PRO A 37 -2.70 -2.98 7.74
C PRO A 37 -2.82 -1.48 7.45
N SER A 38 -4.02 -0.94 7.58
CA SER A 38 -4.31 0.47 7.38
C SER A 38 -5.57 0.85 8.15
N VAL A 39 -5.71 2.14 8.43
CA VAL A 39 -6.92 2.71 9.02
C VAL A 39 -7.89 3.06 7.90
N THR A 40 -8.98 2.32 7.76
CA THR A 40 -9.96 2.58 6.70
C THR A 40 -10.97 3.65 7.11
N ALA A 41 -11.68 4.24 6.14
CA ALA A 41 -12.80 5.14 6.43
C ALA A 41 -13.91 4.43 7.24
N GLY A 42 -14.12 3.13 7.00
CA GLY A 42 -15.04 2.32 7.77
C GLY A 42 -14.61 2.13 9.23
N ASP A 43 -13.31 1.94 9.48
CA ASP A 43 -12.77 1.87 10.84
C ASP A 43 -12.95 3.20 11.57
N ARG A 44 -12.66 4.32 10.87
CA ARG A 44 -12.87 5.66 11.41
C ARG A 44 -14.31 5.88 11.79
N LEU A 45 -15.26 5.55 10.90
CA LEU A 45 -16.69 5.70 11.20
C LEU A 45 -17.14 4.83 12.38
N LYS A 46 -16.70 3.57 12.43
CA LYS A 46 -17.08 2.62 13.50
C LYS A 46 -16.52 2.99 14.87
N ARG A 47 -15.37 3.66 14.93
CA ARG A 47 -14.66 3.99 16.17
C ARG A 47 -14.74 5.48 16.52
N SER A 48 -15.36 6.29 15.66
CA SER A 48 -15.60 7.70 15.97
C SER A 48 -16.72 7.81 16.99
N PRO A 49 -16.57 8.65 18.02
CA PRO A 49 -17.67 8.97 18.90
C PRO A 49 -18.76 9.72 18.12
N VAL A 50 -20.00 9.61 18.59
CA VAL A 50 -21.14 10.33 18.02
C VAL A 50 -20.91 11.82 18.19
N LEU A 51 -21.05 12.57 17.10
CA LEU A 51 -21.04 14.03 17.14
C LEU A 51 -22.36 14.52 17.72
N ASP A 52 -22.27 15.32 18.79
CA ASP A 52 -23.40 16.04 19.34
C ASP A 52 -23.49 17.42 18.69
N PRO A 53 -24.49 17.67 17.81
CA PRO A 53 -24.63 18.95 17.13
C PRO A 53 -24.80 20.13 18.09
N THR A 54 -25.29 19.90 19.31
CA THR A 54 -25.51 20.97 20.30
C THR A 54 -24.20 21.52 20.87
N THR A 55 -23.10 20.78 20.74
CA THR A 55 -21.76 21.20 21.17
C THR A 55 -21.01 22.00 20.11
N ILE A 56 -21.54 22.06 18.88
CA ILE A 56 -20.98 22.82 17.78
C ILE A 56 -21.55 24.24 17.86
N VAL A 57 -20.85 25.10 18.60
CA VAL A 57 -21.30 26.47 18.90
C VAL A 57 -20.73 27.48 17.92
N VAL A 58 -19.54 27.22 17.38
CA VAL A 58 -18.86 28.12 16.44
C VAL A 58 -19.17 27.69 15.00
N PRO A 59 -19.68 28.60 14.14
CA PRO A 59 -19.83 28.34 12.71
C PRO A 59 -18.48 28.04 12.03
N PRO A 60 -18.45 27.21 10.98
CA PRO A 60 -17.20 26.88 10.28
C PRO A 60 -16.47 28.10 9.72
N GLU A 61 -17.19 29.11 9.22
CA GLU A 61 -16.61 30.36 8.72
C GLU A 61 -15.90 31.16 9.81
N ASP A 62 -16.50 31.27 11.00
CA ASP A 62 -15.94 31.98 12.13
C ASP A 62 -14.73 31.24 12.71
N ALA A 63 -14.80 29.91 12.76
CA ALA A 63 -13.69 29.06 13.16
C ALA A 63 -12.51 29.19 12.18
N TYR A 64 -12.77 29.28 10.87
CA TYR A 64 -11.73 29.49 9.87
C TYR A 64 -11.11 30.88 9.96
N ALA A 65 -11.92 31.92 10.18
CA ALA A 65 -11.45 33.30 10.28
C ALA A 65 -10.43 33.48 11.42
N LYS A 66 -10.52 32.68 12.49
CA LYS A 66 -9.56 32.69 13.60
C LYS A 66 -8.16 32.19 13.26
N LEU A 67 -7.99 31.48 12.14
CA LEU A 67 -6.66 31.08 11.64
C LEU A 67 -5.92 32.24 10.97
N GLU A 68 -6.60 33.36 10.69
CA GLU A 68 -6.02 34.54 10.04
C GLU A 68 -5.36 34.23 8.68
N LEU A 69 -5.87 33.23 7.96
CA LEU A 69 -5.37 32.81 6.65
C LEU A 69 -6.17 33.46 5.52
N GLU A 70 -5.47 33.99 4.51
CA GLU A 70 -6.09 34.65 3.36
C GLU A 70 -6.65 33.66 2.32
N GLU A 71 -5.98 32.52 2.14
CA GLU A 71 -6.43 31.50 1.19
C GLU A 71 -7.60 30.71 1.77
N PRO A 72 -8.62 30.32 0.97
CA PRO A 72 -9.70 29.46 1.46
C PRO A 72 -9.25 28.01 1.64
N PRO A 73 -9.88 27.24 2.54
CA PRO A 73 -9.55 25.84 2.73
C PRO A 73 -10.00 25.01 1.52
N ARG A 74 -9.18 24.04 1.12
CA ARG A 74 -9.51 23.10 0.02
C ARG A 74 -10.61 22.12 0.41
N GLN A 75 -10.71 21.80 1.69
CA GLN A 75 -11.73 20.92 2.25
C GLN A 75 -11.94 21.26 3.71
N THR A 76 -13.19 21.28 4.15
CA THR A 76 -13.58 21.38 5.55
C THR A 76 -14.26 20.09 5.95
N THR A 77 -13.82 19.48 7.05
CA THR A 77 -14.49 18.33 7.65
C THR A 77 -14.74 18.58 9.13
N VAL A 78 -15.87 18.11 9.62
CA VAL A 78 -16.18 18.09 11.05
C VAL A 78 -15.93 16.69 11.60
N ASN A 79 -15.20 16.58 12.69
CA ASN A 79 -15.06 15.34 13.44
C ASN A 79 -14.96 15.61 14.93
N SER A 80 -14.75 14.55 15.71
CA SER A 80 -14.52 14.66 17.15
C SER A 80 -13.06 14.36 17.45
N PHE A 81 -12.49 15.11 18.37
CA PHE A 81 -11.17 14.89 18.92
C PHE A 81 -11.22 14.90 20.45
N ASN A 82 -10.83 13.80 21.09
CA ASN A 82 -10.86 13.65 22.55
C ASN A 82 -12.23 14.03 23.16
N GLY A 83 -13.33 13.69 22.48
CA GLY A 83 -14.71 13.96 22.92
C GLY A 83 -15.23 15.37 22.62
N ARG A 84 -14.44 16.23 21.99
CA ARG A 84 -14.84 17.60 21.60
C ARG A 84 -15.02 17.69 20.09
N PRO A 85 -15.99 18.47 19.59
CA PRO A 85 -16.14 18.68 18.15
C PRO A 85 -14.99 19.56 17.64
N VAL A 86 -14.42 19.21 16.49
CA VAL A 86 -13.37 20.00 15.83
C VAL A 86 -13.64 20.11 14.33
N TYR A 87 -13.30 21.25 13.77
CA TYR A 87 -13.18 21.45 12.34
C TYR A 87 -11.75 21.19 11.90
N ARG A 88 -11.60 20.45 10.81
CA ARG A 88 -10.33 20.25 10.12
C ARG A 88 -10.39 20.94 8.77
N PHE A 89 -9.47 21.86 8.57
CA PHE A 89 -9.32 22.64 7.36
C PHE A 89 -8.09 22.15 6.62
N ARG A 90 -8.29 21.52 5.46
CA ARG A 90 -7.19 21.14 4.59
C ARG A 90 -6.74 22.36 3.81
N LEU A 91 -5.50 22.77 4.02
CA LEU A 91 -4.92 23.97 3.42
C LEU A 91 -4.12 23.62 2.15
N ALA A 92 -3.52 24.63 1.53
CA ALA A 92 -2.56 24.42 0.45
C ALA A 92 -1.35 23.59 0.93
N HIS A 93 -0.91 23.87 2.16
CA HIS A 93 0.19 23.21 2.86
C HIS A 93 -0.30 22.82 4.27
N GLY A 94 -0.45 21.51 4.51
CA GLY A 94 -0.86 20.99 5.81
C GLY A 94 -2.37 21.04 6.10
N GLU A 95 -2.70 20.87 7.37
CA GLU A 95 -4.06 20.87 7.91
C GLU A 95 -4.07 21.71 9.19
N ALA A 96 -5.06 22.59 9.33
CA ALA A 96 -5.32 23.31 10.56
C ALA A 96 -6.54 22.71 11.26
N VAL A 97 -6.51 22.65 12.59
CA VAL A 97 -7.61 22.09 13.37
C VAL A 97 -8.07 23.08 14.42
N VAL A 98 -9.37 23.35 14.44
CA VAL A 98 -10.00 24.34 15.31
C VAL A 98 -11.13 23.68 16.07
N TYR A 99 -11.20 23.92 17.38
CA TYR A 99 -12.30 23.40 18.18
C TYR A 99 -13.62 24.08 17.81
N ALA A 100 -14.69 23.31 17.57
CA ALA A 100 -15.97 23.87 17.16
C ALA A 100 -16.83 24.36 18.33
N ASP A 101 -16.41 24.10 19.58
CA ASP A 101 -17.05 24.58 20.80
C ASP A 101 -16.48 25.95 21.25
N THR A 102 -15.17 26.18 21.13
CA THR A 102 -14.49 27.42 21.55
C THR A 102 -13.96 28.26 20.39
N GLY A 103 -13.75 27.65 19.22
CA GLY A 103 -13.07 28.24 18.08
C GLY A 103 -11.56 28.40 18.31
N GLU A 104 -10.98 27.83 19.36
CA GLU A 104 -9.53 27.89 19.57
C GLU A 104 -8.82 26.98 18.57
N GLU A 105 -7.75 27.51 17.96
CA GLU A 105 -6.84 26.69 17.16
C GLU A 105 -6.13 25.67 18.06
N ARG A 106 -6.06 24.44 17.57
CA ARG A 106 -5.35 23.37 18.25
C ARG A 106 -3.96 23.21 17.65
N ILE A 107 -3.01 23.85 18.30
CA ILE A 107 -1.61 23.94 17.85
C ILE A 107 -0.81 22.67 18.19
N ASP A 108 -1.06 22.05 19.35
CA ASP A 108 -0.30 20.87 19.80
C ASP A 108 -1.19 19.78 20.39
N VAL A 109 -0.72 18.54 20.31
CA VAL A 109 -1.35 17.37 20.94
C VAL A 109 -0.41 16.77 21.98
N SER A 110 -0.75 16.93 23.25
CA SER A 110 0.04 16.33 24.34
C SER A 110 0.05 14.80 24.25
N SER A 111 1.13 14.18 24.73
CA SER A 111 1.26 12.72 24.79
C SER A 111 0.12 12.04 25.55
N GLU A 112 -0.41 12.71 26.58
CA GLU A 112 -1.56 12.25 27.35
C GLU A 112 -2.84 12.25 26.50
N VAL A 113 -3.07 13.28 25.69
CA VAL A 113 -4.21 13.35 24.75
C VAL A 113 -4.08 12.25 23.70
N MET A 114 -2.88 12.06 23.13
CA MET A 114 -2.63 10.96 22.17
C MET A 114 -2.94 9.60 22.79
N GLY A 115 -2.52 9.38 24.05
CA GLY A 115 -2.83 8.16 24.79
C GLY A 115 -4.33 7.93 24.96
N ARG A 116 -5.09 8.97 25.31
CA ARG A 116 -6.57 8.86 25.41
C ARG A 116 -7.22 8.57 24.07
N VAL A 117 -6.77 9.20 22.99
CA VAL A 117 -7.26 8.95 21.63
C VAL A 117 -6.97 7.50 21.22
N ALA A 118 -5.76 7.01 21.49
CA ALA A 118 -5.34 5.66 21.16
C ALA A 118 -6.11 4.61 21.98
N ALA A 119 -6.33 4.86 23.28
CA ALA A 119 -7.11 4.00 24.18
C ALA A 119 -8.60 3.95 23.78
N ALA A 120 -9.19 5.11 23.47
CA ALA A 120 -10.56 5.19 22.98
C ALA A 120 -10.72 4.43 21.66
N TRP A 121 -9.72 4.51 20.77
CA TRP A 121 -9.72 3.74 19.54
C TRP A 121 -9.62 2.25 19.80
N SER A 122 -8.64 1.78 20.59
CA SER A 122 -8.40 0.35 20.80
C SER A 122 -9.46 -0.32 21.67
N GLY A 123 -10.19 0.45 22.46
CA GLY A 123 -11.10 -0.03 23.50
C GLY A 123 -10.36 -0.62 24.71
N GLN A 124 -9.05 -0.36 24.83
CA GLN A 124 -8.17 -0.89 25.86
C GLN A 124 -7.71 0.22 26.82
N PRO A 125 -7.48 -0.10 28.11
CA PRO A 125 -7.04 0.90 29.08
C PRO A 125 -5.65 1.43 28.74
N LEU A 126 -5.46 2.75 28.89
CA LEU A 126 -4.16 3.41 28.63
C LEU A 126 -3.06 2.91 29.59
N SER A 127 -3.41 2.51 30.81
CA SER A 127 -2.46 1.98 31.81
C SER A 127 -1.76 0.69 31.39
N GLU A 128 -2.33 -0.05 30.44
CA GLU A 128 -1.73 -1.27 29.89
C GLU A 128 -0.93 -1.01 28.61
N ALA A 129 -0.97 0.21 28.07
CA ALA A 129 -0.29 0.55 26.85
C ALA A 129 1.21 0.74 27.09
N THR A 130 2.03 0.13 26.24
CA THR A 130 3.42 0.52 26.07
C THR A 130 3.50 1.62 25.02
N VAL A 131 4.16 2.73 25.35
CA VAL A 131 4.28 3.91 24.50
C VAL A 131 5.70 4.03 23.97
N GLU A 132 5.82 4.23 22.65
CA GLU A 132 7.09 4.41 21.93
C GLU A 132 6.97 5.63 21.03
N SER A 133 7.90 6.58 21.13
CA SER A 133 8.04 7.67 20.14
C SER A 133 8.80 7.14 18.93
N LEU A 134 8.26 7.36 17.74
CA LEU A 134 8.86 6.92 16.48
C LEU A 134 9.44 8.11 15.74
N ASP A 135 10.75 8.25 15.86
CA ASP A 135 11.53 9.23 15.08
C ASP A 135 11.89 8.67 13.70
N GLU A 136 11.96 7.34 13.57
CA GLU A 136 12.16 6.62 12.31
C GLU A 136 10.95 5.75 11.94
N VAL A 137 10.78 5.50 10.64
CA VAL A 137 9.73 4.61 10.13
C VAL A 137 9.97 3.16 10.56
N ASP A 138 8.90 2.49 10.98
CA ASP A 138 8.91 1.06 11.28
C ASP A 138 8.27 0.25 10.15
N GLN A 139 8.12 -1.06 10.34
CA GLN A 139 7.53 -1.98 9.35
C GLN A 139 6.11 -1.61 8.91
N TRP A 140 5.36 -0.86 9.71
CA TRP A 140 3.95 -0.53 9.49
C TRP A 140 3.75 0.92 9.01
N THR A 141 4.80 1.73 9.03
CA THR A 141 4.79 3.15 8.62
C THR A 141 5.70 3.45 7.40
N LEU A 142 6.01 2.43 6.60
CA LEU A 142 6.91 2.53 5.42
C LEU A 142 6.36 3.35 4.23
N GLN A 143 5.05 3.65 4.23
CA GLN A 143 4.41 4.36 3.12
C GLN A 143 4.69 5.86 3.22
N GLY A 144 4.78 6.54 2.06
CA GLY A 144 5.12 7.96 1.98
C GLY A 144 4.17 8.86 2.79
N VAL A 145 2.88 8.50 2.81
CA VAL A 145 1.82 9.22 3.54
C VAL A 145 2.11 9.40 5.04
N PHE A 146 2.90 8.52 5.64
CA PHE A 146 3.23 8.63 7.06
C PHE A 146 4.30 9.69 7.35
N ARG A 147 5.10 10.10 6.35
CA ARG A 147 6.07 11.18 6.54
C ARG A 147 5.37 12.51 6.82
N ASP A 148 4.23 12.74 6.19
CA ASP A 148 3.41 13.94 6.38
C ASP A 148 2.66 13.93 7.72
N LEU A 149 2.72 12.81 8.47
CA LEU A 149 2.06 12.64 9.77
C LEU A 149 3.07 12.49 10.91
N SER A 150 4.37 12.48 10.61
CA SER A 150 5.45 12.36 11.59
C SER A 150 5.65 13.66 12.38
N PRO A 151 6.08 13.59 13.64
CA PRO A 151 6.44 12.37 14.39
C PRO A 151 5.22 11.59 14.86
N LEU A 152 5.37 10.26 14.96
CA LEU A 152 4.30 9.35 15.38
C LEU A 152 4.58 8.80 16.79
N SER A 153 3.54 8.70 17.61
CA SER A 153 3.56 7.94 18.86
C SER A 153 2.84 6.61 18.68
N LYS A 154 3.52 5.51 19.00
CA LYS A 154 3.00 4.15 18.91
C LYS A 154 2.57 3.65 20.28
N PHE A 155 1.32 3.23 20.37
CA PHE A 155 0.70 2.65 21.54
C PHE A 155 0.46 1.16 21.28
N SER A 156 1.03 0.29 22.11
CA SER A 156 0.92 -1.17 21.97
C SER A 156 0.26 -1.78 23.21
N TRP A 157 -0.70 -2.67 23.01
CA TRP A 157 -1.40 -3.38 24.10
C TRP A 157 -1.06 -4.87 24.16
N PRO A 158 -1.25 -5.54 25.32
CA PRO A 158 -0.96 -6.97 25.50
C PRO A 158 -1.76 -7.91 24.55
N ASP A 159 -2.99 -7.52 24.21
CA ASP A 159 -3.81 -8.22 23.21
C ASP A 159 -3.16 -8.21 21.81
N GLY A 160 -2.21 -7.30 21.60
CA GLY A 160 -1.39 -7.13 20.41
C GLY A 160 -1.94 -6.11 19.42
N GLN A 161 -2.92 -5.29 19.81
CA GLN A 161 -3.27 -4.09 19.07
C GLN A 161 -2.12 -3.08 19.12
N GLN A 162 -1.88 -2.40 18.00
CA GLN A 162 -0.94 -1.29 17.91
C GLN A 162 -1.63 -0.12 17.20
N VAL A 163 -1.61 1.06 17.82
CA VAL A 163 -2.20 2.29 17.29
C VAL A 163 -1.10 3.33 17.17
N TYR A 164 -1.04 4.02 16.03
CA TYR A 164 -0.06 5.06 15.75
C TYR A 164 -0.81 6.38 15.66
N VAL A 165 -0.43 7.34 16.48
CA VAL A 165 -1.04 8.67 16.56
C VAL A 165 -0.02 9.71 16.12
N SER A 166 -0.41 10.60 15.23
CA SER A 166 0.39 11.76 14.82
C SER A 166 0.46 12.78 15.96
N ALA A 167 1.67 13.21 16.31
CA ALA A 167 1.88 14.24 17.33
C ALA A 167 1.39 15.62 16.86
N GLU A 168 1.49 15.88 15.55
CA GLU A 168 1.09 17.16 14.95
C GLU A 168 -0.44 17.28 14.85
N THR A 169 -1.12 16.21 14.39
CA THR A 169 -2.56 16.28 14.09
C THR A 169 -3.46 15.56 15.09
N GLY A 170 -2.88 14.77 16.00
CA GLY A 170 -3.60 13.87 16.90
C GLY A 170 -4.38 12.77 16.17
N GLU A 171 -4.18 12.61 14.86
CA GLU A 171 -4.87 11.62 14.06
C GLU A 171 -4.28 10.23 14.23
N ILE A 172 -5.16 9.23 14.13
CA ILE A 172 -4.75 7.84 14.07
C ILE A 172 -4.29 7.55 12.63
N ALA A 173 -2.98 7.50 12.48
CA ALA A 173 -2.32 7.28 11.20
C ALA A 173 -2.38 5.80 10.80
N GLN A 174 -2.11 4.90 11.74
CA GLN A 174 -1.99 3.46 11.49
C GLN A 174 -2.58 2.65 12.64
N TYR A 175 -3.13 1.48 12.31
CA TYR A 175 -3.67 0.53 13.27
C TYR A 175 -3.42 -0.90 12.82
N THR A 176 -2.87 -1.73 13.71
CA THR A 176 -2.56 -3.13 13.42
C THR A 176 -2.95 -4.06 14.56
N THR A 177 -3.28 -5.31 14.24
CA THR A 177 -3.55 -6.40 15.19
C THR A 177 -2.60 -7.56 14.94
N LYS A 178 -2.52 -8.54 15.86
CA LYS A 178 -1.72 -9.77 15.63
C LYS A 178 -2.10 -10.47 14.33
N THR A 179 -3.40 -10.58 14.07
CA THR A 179 -3.95 -11.23 12.87
C THR A 179 -3.61 -10.45 11.61
N SER A 180 -3.79 -9.12 11.62
CA SER A 180 -3.47 -8.30 10.44
C SER A 180 -1.98 -8.33 10.12
N ARG A 181 -1.10 -8.30 11.14
CA ARG A 181 0.36 -8.40 10.95
C ARG A 181 0.76 -9.78 10.42
N PHE A 182 0.21 -10.86 10.98
CA PHE A 182 0.48 -12.23 10.53
C PHE A 182 0.17 -12.40 9.03
N TRP A 183 -1.03 -12.00 8.61
CA TRP A 183 -1.42 -12.11 7.20
C TRP A 183 -0.64 -11.16 6.29
N ALA A 184 -0.26 -9.97 6.77
CA ALA A 184 0.60 -9.08 6.01
C ALA A 184 1.97 -9.71 5.70
N TYR A 185 2.56 -10.44 6.64
CA TYR A 185 3.83 -11.18 6.44
C TYR A 185 3.69 -12.36 5.46
N LEU A 186 2.49 -12.90 5.28
CA LEU A 186 2.21 -13.94 4.30
C LEU A 186 1.71 -13.39 2.95
N GLY A 187 1.32 -12.12 2.91
CA GLY A 187 0.67 -11.48 1.77
C GLY A 187 1.42 -10.23 1.30
N ALA A 188 0.94 -9.05 1.71
CA ALA A 188 1.42 -7.78 1.20
C ALA A 188 2.95 -7.59 1.31
N ILE A 189 3.58 -7.98 2.42
CA ILE A 189 5.01 -7.78 2.65
C ILE A 189 5.88 -8.53 1.63
N PRO A 190 5.78 -9.86 1.49
CA PRO A 190 6.55 -10.58 0.47
C PRO A 190 6.18 -10.19 -0.96
N HIS A 191 4.91 -9.91 -1.24
CA HIS A 191 4.47 -9.62 -2.60
C HIS A 191 4.95 -8.25 -3.10
N TRP A 192 4.96 -7.24 -2.23
CA TRP A 192 5.46 -5.89 -2.55
C TRP A 192 6.94 -5.69 -2.19
N MET A 193 7.57 -6.70 -1.58
CA MET A 193 8.93 -6.62 -1.03
C MET A 193 9.10 -5.49 0.00
N TYR A 194 8.07 -5.29 0.83
CA TYR A 194 7.94 -4.18 1.80
C TYR A 194 8.73 -4.41 3.08
N PHE A 195 9.93 -4.98 3.01
CA PHE A 195 10.78 -5.16 4.19
C PHE A 195 11.43 -3.84 4.60
N THR A 196 11.36 -3.47 5.89
CA THR A 196 11.90 -2.20 6.40
C THR A 196 13.32 -1.86 5.93
N PRO A 197 14.31 -2.79 5.99
CA PRO A 197 15.69 -2.48 5.59
C PRO A 197 15.82 -2.05 4.12
N LEU A 198 14.90 -2.50 3.26
CA LEU A 198 14.85 -2.16 1.85
C LEU A 198 13.94 -0.96 1.58
N ARG A 199 12.70 -1.02 2.05
CA ARG A 199 11.64 -0.08 1.68
C ARG A 199 11.83 1.32 2.26
N LYS A 200 12.57 1.46 3.38
CA LYS A 200 12.99 2.78 3.90
C LYS A 200 13.85 3.55 2.89
N HIS A 201 14.50 2.83 1.99
CA HIS A 201 15.32 3.34 0.90
C HIS A 201 14.55 3.23 -0.43
N GLY A 202 13.63 4.17 -0.65
CA GLY A 202 12.68 4.14 -1.78
C GLY A 202 13.30 3.88 -3.15
N PRO A 203 14.36 4.60 -3.57
CA PRO A 203 15.01 4.36 -4.86
C PRO A 203 15.62 2.96 -5.00
N GLN A 204 16.23 2.44 -3.93
CA GLN A 204 16.82 1.10 -3.92
C GLN A 204 15.74 0.02 -3.99
N TRP A 205 14.65 0.16 -3.22
CA TRP A 205 13.50 -0.72 -3.32
C TRP A 205 12.93 -0.72 -4.75
N ASN A 206 12.76 0.45 -5.35
CA ASN A 206 12.28 0.57 -6.73
C ASN A 206 13.19 -0.18 -7.70
N ALA A 207 14.50 0.06 -7.65
CA ALA A 207 15.47 -0.63 -8.50
C ALA A 207 15.40 -2.16 -8.34
N VAL A 208 15.31 -2.66 -7.11
CA VAL A 208 15.21 -4.11 -6.84
C VAL A 208 13.95 -4.70 -7.49
N VAL A 209 12.79 -4.07 -7.32
CA VAL A 209 11.52 -4.54 -7.91
C VAL A 209 11.58 -4.47 -9.44
N THR A 210 12.07 -3.37 -9.99
CA THR A 210 12.23 -3.17 -11.44
C THR A 210 13.12 -4.24 -12.07
N TRP A 211 14.34 -4.41 -11.58
CA TRP A 211 15.30 -5.35 -12.15
C TRP A 211 14.88 -6.81 -11.95
N SER A 212 14.36 -7.17 -10.77
CA SER A 212 13.87 -8.54 -10.53
C SER A 212 12.69 -8.90 -11.45
N SER A 213 11.77 -7.96 -11.67
CA SER A 213 10.64 -8.12 -12.59
C SER A 213 11.07 -8.20 -14.06
N GLY A 214 12.04 -7.37 -14.47
CA GLY A 214 12.60 -7.40 -15.82
C GLY A 214 13.36 -8.70 -16.13
N ILE A 215 14.23 -9.13 -15.21
CA ILE A 215 14.94 -10.41 -15.31
C ILE A 215 13.94 -11.58 -15.30
N GLY A 216 12.91 -11.51 -14.45
CA GLY A 216 11.81 -12.48 -14.42
C GLY A 216 11.09 -12.58 -15.76
N THR A 217 10.74 -11.45 -16.35
CA THR A 217 10.10 -11.38 -17.67
C THR A 217 10.96 -12.06 -18.74
N ILE A 218 12.25 -11.72 -18.80
CA ILE A 218 13.20 -12.33 -19.74
C ILE A 218 13.27 -13.85 -19.51
N ALA A 219 13.39 -14.29 -18.26
CA ALA A 219 13.47 -15.71 -17.93
C ALA A 219 12.21 -16.47 -18.38
N VAL A 220 11.01 -15.91 -18.20
CA VAL A 220 9.76 -16.51 -18.66
C VAL A 220 9.70 -16.58 -20.19
N CYS A 221 10.05 -15.50 -20.90
CA CYS A 221 10.12 -15.48 -22.36
C CYS A 221 11.09 -16.54 -22.92
N LEU A 222 12.28 -16.65 -22.33
CA LEU A 222 13.25 -17.69 -22.70
C LEU A 222 12.69 -19.10 -22.44
N GLY A 223 11.94 -19.30 -21.36
CA GLY A 223 11.26 -20.55 -21.03
C GLY A 223 10.20 -20.95 -22.04
N ILE A 224 9.36 -19.99 -22.48
CA ILE A 224 8.35 -20.20 -23.52
C ILE A 224 9.03 -20.59 -24.83
N VAL A 225 10.04 -19.82 -25.27
CA VAL A 225 10.78 -20.11 -26.50
C VAL A 225 11.45 -21.49 -26.44
N ALA A 226 12.11 -21.82 -25.33
CA ALA A 226 12.68 -23.14 -25.12
C ALA A 226 11.61 -24.25 -25.17
N GLY A 227 10.45 -24.03 -24.54
CA GLY A 227 9.31 -24.94 -24.55
C GLY A 227 8.80 -25.19 -25.97
N ILE A 228 8.56 -24.14 -26.75
CA ILE A 228 8.11 -24.26 -28.14
C ILE A 228 9.15 -25.01 -29.00
N TRP A 229 10.44 -24.67 -28.87
CA TRP A 229 11.52 -25.34 -29.61
C TRP A 229 11.76 -26.79 -29.24
N MET A 230 11.37 -27.19 -28.02
CA MET A 230 11.51 -28.55 -27.51
C MET A 230 10.21 -29.34 -27.67
N TYR A 231 9.10 -28.69 -28.01
CA TYR A 231 7.84 -29.37 -28.30
C TYR A 231 7.88 -29.99 -29.70
N SER A 232 7.45 -31.25 -29.80
CA SER A 232 7.39 -31.98 -31.08
C SER A 232 5.98 -32.53 -31.33
N PRO A 233 5.19 -31.89 -32.21
CA PRO A 233 3.90 -32.44 -32.65
C PRO A 233 4.05 -33.85 -33.25
N ALA A 234 5.14 -34.09 -33.97
CA ALA A 234 5.48 -35.37 -34.61
C ALA A 234 5.94 -36.47 -33.62
N ARG A 235 5.90 -36.22 -32.30
CA ARG A 235 6.26 -37.17 -31.24
C ARG A 235 7.63 -37.83 -31.44
N ILE A 236 8.62 -37.05 -31.87
CA ILE A 236 9.97 -37.56 -32.17
C ILE A 236 10.70 -38.10 -30.94
N TYR A 237 10.30 -37.70 -29.73
CA TYR A 237 10.88 -38.20 -28.50
C TYR A 237 10.28 -39.55 -28.13
N ARG A 238 11.08 -40.42 -27.55
CA ARG A 238 10.63 -41.74 -27.09
C ARG A 238 10.86 -41.89 -25.61
N TYR A 239 9.89 -42.49 -24.95
CA TYR A 239 9.94 -42.78 -23.53
C TYR A 239 9.35 -44.18 -23.28
N GLU A 240 10.17 -45.09 -22.74
CA GLU A 240 9.79 -46.51 -22.56
C GLU A 240 9.23 -47.13 -23.85
N GLY A 241 9.80 -46.74 -25.00
CA GLY A 241 9.35 -47.18 -26.32
C GLY A 241 8.14 -46.42 -26.88
N VAL A 242 7.44 -45.63 -26.08
CA VAL A 242 6.24 -44.88 -26.48
C VAL A 242 6.62 -43.50 -27.05
N PRO A 243 6.07 -43.09 -28.21
CA PRO A 243 6.25 -41.74 -28.75
C PRO A 243 5.69 -40.64 -27.85
N SER A 244 6.45 -39.57 -27.65
CA SER A 244 6.10 -38.41 -26.81
C SER A 244 6.40 -37.09 -27.53
N SER A 245 5.52 -36.10 -27.35
CA SER A 245 5.72 -34.75 -27.86
C SER A 245 6.64 -33.88 -27.00
N ILE A 246 6.92 -34.29 -25.76
CA ILE A 246 7.74 -33.54 -24.80
C ILE A 246 8.95 -34.39 -24.41
N PRO A 247 10.17 -33.82 -24.42
CA PRO A 247 11.42 -34.54 -24.10
C PRO A 247 11.64 -34.79 -22.60
N TYR A 248 10.85 -34.15 -21.73
CA TYR A 248 11.02 -34.20 -20.28
C TYR A 248 10.05 -35.17 -19.60
N ARG A 249 10.41 -35.63 -18.39
CA ARG A 249 9.63 -36.53 -17.52
C ARG A 249 9.37 -35.90 -16.14
N GLY A 250 8.39 -36.45 -15.42
CA GLY A 250 8.07 -36.07 -14.04
C GLY A 250 7.77 -34.59 -13.89
N TYR A 251 8.31 -33.97 -12.84
CA TYR A 251 8.11 -32.54 -12.56
C TYR A 251 8.59 -31.62 -13.70
N LYS A 252 9.63 -31.98 -14.47
CA LYS A 252 10.11 -31.18 -15.61
C LYS A 252 9.11 -31.16 -16.76
N ARG A 253 8.39 -32.26 -16.97
CA ARG A 253 7.29 -32.31 -17.94
C ARG A 253 6.18 -31.36 -17.54
N TRP A 254 5.75 -31.42 -16.28
CA TRP A 254 4.72 -30.53 -15.74
C TRP A 254 5.14 -29.06 -15.77
N HIS A 255 6.39 -28.76 -15.41
CA HIS A 255 6.94 -27.41 -15.51
C HIS A 255 6.87 -26.87 -16.95
N MET A 256 7.23 -27.66 -17.96
CA MET A 256 7.12 -27.26 -19.36
C MET A 256 5.66 -27.03 -19.78
N ILE A 257 4.74 -27.92 -19.40
CA ILE A 257 3.31 -27.81 -19.75
C ILE A 257 2.70 -26.56 -19.12
N PHE A 258 2.85 -26.37 -17.80
CA PHE A 258 2.33 -25.20 -17.11
C PHE A 258 3.02 -23.92 -17.57
N GLY A 259 4.33 -23.98 -17.84
CA GLY A 259 5.08 -22.87 -18.41
C GLY A 259 4.56 -22.43 -19.78
N LEU A 260 4.11 -23.36 -20.63
CA LEU A 260 3.52 -23.01 -21.93
C LEU A 260 2.08 -22.51 -21.82
N ILE A 261 1.28 -23.05 -20.89
CA ILE A 261 -0.11 -22.63 -20.67
C ILE A 261 -0.19 -21.24 -20.01
N PHE A 262 0.57 -21.04 -18.93
CA PHE A 262 0.48 -19.83 -18.11
C PHE A 262 1.60 -18.82 -18.38
N GLY A 263 2.62 -19.19 -19.14
CA GLY A 263 3.82 -18.37 -19.33
C GLY A 263 3.54 -17.01 -19.94
N ILE A 264 2.62 -16.89 -20.90
CA ILE A 264 2.26 -15.59 -21.48
C ILE A 264 1.67 -14.68 -20.40
N GLY A 265 0.73 -15.18 -19.60
CA GLY A 265 0.14 -14.42 -18.50
C GLY A 265 1.18 -14.02 -17.45
N ALA A 266 2.09 -14.93 -17.09
CA ALA A 266 3.19 -14.63 -16.17
C ALA A 266 4.16 -13.57 -16.73
N ALA A 267 4.50 -13.65 -18.02
CA ALA A 267 5.35 -12.67 -18.69
C ALA A 267 4.69 -11.29 -18.72
N THR A 268 3.41 -11.21 -19.13
CA THR A 268 2.69 -9.93 -19.17
C THR A 268 2.50 -9.35 -17.78
N TRP A 269 2.23 -10.16 -16.76
CA TRP A 269 2.09 -9.69 -15.39
C TRP A 269 3.41 -9.14 -14.85
N THR A 270 4.48 -9.92 -14.92
CA THR A 270 5.80 -9.52 -14.41
C THR A 270 6.34 -8.29 -15.15
N PHE A 271 6.13 -8.23 -16.47
CA PHE A 271 6.46 -7.06 -17.27
C PHE A 271 5.62 -5.83 -16.88
N SER A 272 4.32 -5.98 -16.67
CA SER A 272 3.45 -4.90 -16.18
C SER A 272 3.91 -4.40 -14.80
N GLY A 273 4.35 -5.31 -13.93
CA GLY A 273 4.96 -4.96 -12.64
C GLY A 273 6.20 -4.09 -12.80
N MET A 274 7.12 -4.47 -13.69
CA MET A 274 8.30 -3.66 -14.03
C MET A 274 7.91 -2.26 -14.52
N LEU A 275 6.95 -2.15 -15.44
CA LEU A 275 6.52 -0.86 -15.98
C LEU A 275 5.84 0.03 -14.93
N SER A 276 5.12 -0.57 -13.97
CA SER A 276 4.45 0.18 -12.89
C SER A 276 5.42 0.91 -11.95
N MET A 277 6.71 0.55 -11.99
CA MET A 277 7.76 1.16 -11.17
C MET A 277 8.39 2.40 -11.83
N ASP A 278 7.91 2.83 -13.00
CA ASP A 278 8.51 3.90 -13.82
C ASP A 278 10.02 3.69 -14.08
N PRO A 279 10.40 2.62 -14.79
CA PRO A 279 11.80 2.23 -14.98
C PRO A 279 12.59 3.18 -15.89
N PHE A 280 11.90 4.05 -16.62
CA PHE A 280 12.48 5.03 -17.54
C PHE A 280 11.92 6.40 -17.20
N PRO A 281 12.30 6.99 -16.05
CA PRO A 281 11.79 8.29 -15.66
C PRO A 281 12.22 9.28 -16.73
N LEU A 282 11.27 9.72 -17.56
CA LEU A 282 11.46 10.90 -18.39
C LEU A 282 11.75 12.02 -17.41
N SER A 283 12.85 12.74 -17.61
CA SER A 283 13.26 13.87 -16.77
C SER A 283 12.16 14.94 -16.75
N ARG A 284 11.15 14.74 -15.91
CA ARG A 284 10.24 15.77 -15.46
C ARG A 284 10.92 16.39 -14.25
N ASN A 285 11.19 17.68 -14.34
CA ASN A 285 11.69 18.49 -13.24
C ASN A 285 10.62 18.59 -12.15
N GLU A 286 10.32 17.48 -11.47
CA GLU A 286 9.49 17.45 -10.27
C GLU A 286 10.39 17.23 -9.05
N PRO A 287 10.14 17.97 -7.94
CA PRO A 287 10.98 17.90 -6.75
C PRO A 287 10.99 16.50 -6.14
N PRO A 288 12.10 16.07 -5.52
CA PRO A 288 12.27 14.72 -5.03
C PRO A 288 11.36 14.47 -3.83
N GLY A 289 10.23 13.80 -4.06
CA GLY A 289 9.26 13.44 -3.02
C GLY A 289 7.80 13.34 -3.50
N GLY A 290 7.48 13.86 -4.69
CA GLY A 290 6.08 14.04 -5.13
C GLY A 290 5.69 13.28 -6.40
N GLY A 291 6.24 12.09 -6.66
CA GLY A 291 5.77 11.27 -7.78
C GLY A 291 4.33 10.79 -7.51
N PRO A 292 3.35 11.12 -8.37
CA PRO A 292 1.97 10.74 -8.12
C PRO A 292 1.86 9.23 -8.22
N ASP A 293 1.37 8.59 -7.15
CA ASP A 293 0.93 7.20 -7.19
C ASP A 293 -0.05 7.06 -8.37
N ALA A 294 0.35 6.35 -9.43
CA ALA A 294 -0.48 6.17 -10.61
C ALA A 294 -1.81 5.50 -10.24
N GLY A 295 -1.84 4.73 -9.15
CA GLY A 295 -3.05 4.22 -8.53
C GLY A 295 -3.91 5.31 -7.88
N ALA A 296 -3.28 6.31 -7.25
CA ALA A 296 -3.96 7.49 -6.71
C ALA A 296 -4.46 8.45 -7.80
N LEU A 297 -3.78 8.58 -8.94
CA LEU A 297 -4.26 9.35 -10.09
C LEU A 297 -5.48 8.69 -10.75
N LEU A 298 -5.48 7.36 -10.88
CA LEU A 298 -6.64 6.63 -11.35
C LEU A 298 -7.80 6.66 -10.34
N GLN A 299 -7.52 6.57 -9.03
CA GLN A 299 -8.54 6.78 -8.00
C GLN A 299 -9.06 8.22 -7.96
N ARG A 300 -8.22 9.24 -8.19
CA ARG A 300 -8.65 10.65 -8.30
C ARG A 300 -9.47 10.90 -9.57
N ALA A 301 -9.13 10.26 -10.67
CA ALA A 301 -9.88 10.35 -11.92
C ALA A 301 -11.26 9.67 -11.81
N VAL A 302 -11.37 8.60 -11.02
CA VAL A 302 -12.63 7.90 -10.74
C VAL A 302 -13.43 8.56 -9.58
N ARG A 303 -12.75 9.29 -8.68
CA ARG A 303 -13.34 10.05 -7.56
C ARG A 303 -13.20 11.57 -7.76
N ALA A 304 -13.34 12.04 -8.99
CA ALA A 304 -13.55 13.47 -9.21
C ALA A 304 -14.73 13.92 -8.32
N PRO A 305 -14.66 15.10 -7.69
CA PRO A 305 -15.79 15.60 -6.92
C PRO A 305 -17.02 15.57 -7.82
N LEU A 306 -18.10 14.95 -7.34
CA LEU A 306 -19.39 15.04 -8.00
C LEU A 306 -19.71 16.52 -8.14
N ASP A 307 -19.78 16.99 -9.38
CA ASP A 307 -20.24 18.34 -9.67
C ASP A 307 -21.72 18.42 -9.29
N VAL A 308 -21.98 18.95 -8.09
CA VAL A 308 -23.34 19.08 -7.55
C VAL A 308 -24.19 20.01 -8.43
N ALA A 309 -23.56 20.91 -9.22
CA ALA A 309 -24.25 21.75 -10.18
C ALA A 309 -24.81 20.94 -11.38
N ALA A 310 -24.23 19.78 -11.69
CA ALA A 310 -24.76 18.90 -12.74
C ALA A 310 -26.13 18.30 -12.37
N PHE A 311 -26.45 18.20 -11.07
CA PHE A 311 -27.76 17.72 -10.58
C PHE A 311 -28.82 18.82 -10.46
N ALA A 312 -28.46 20.10 -10.63
CA ALA A 312 -29.40 21.22 -10.59
C ALA A 312 -30.18 21.41 -11.91
N SER A 313 -29.87 20.62 -12.95
CA SER A 313 -30.46 20.78 -14.29
C SER A 313 -31.63 19.85 -14.61
N PHE A 314 -32.12 19.08 -13.64
CA PHE A 314 -33.37 18.32 -13.81
C PHE A 314 -34.55 19.12 -13.22
N PRO A 315 -35.44 19.68 -14.06
CA PRO A 315 -36.74 20.16 -13.59
C PRO A 315 -37.60 18.96 -13.09
N PRO A 316 -38.59 19.21 -12.23
CA PRO A 316 -39.31 18.18 -11.46
C PRO A 316 -39.98 17.10 -12.30
#